data_AF-A0A0F9CGQ9-F1
#
_entry.id   AF-A0A0F9CGQ9-F1
#
_cell.length_a   1.000
_cell.length_b   1.000
_cell.length_c   1.000
_cell.angle_alpha   90.00
_cell.angle_beta   90.00
_cell.angle_gamma   90.00
#
_symmetry.space_group_name_H-M   'P 1'
#
loop_
_entity.id
_entity.type
_entity.pdbx_description
1 polymer ?
#
loop_
_entity_poly.entity_id
_entity_poly.type
_entity_poly.pdbx_seq_one_letter_code
_entity_poly.pdbx_strand_id
1 'polypeptide(L)' 'MTMLFVDLHEPERIGELLMQTVPDTILNVALNSEGKADYWWRDIKTFTRQWERKQTGEAIADLDAVEEQLN' A
#
# COMPACT_ATOMS: atom_id res chain seq x y z
N MET A 1 -14.73 -14.16 -1.90
CA MET A 1 -13.62 -14.17 -0.92
C MET A 1 -12.97 -12.81 -0.95
N THR A 2 -12.71 -12.22 0.21
CA THR A 2 -12.05 -10.92 0.33
C THR A 2 -10.54 -11.17 0.34
N MET A 3 -9.74 -10.38 -0.37
CA MET A 3 -8.27 -10.51 -0.40
C MET A 3 -7.62 -9.14 -0.29
N LEU A 4 -6.69 -9.02 0.66
CA LEU A 4 -5.78 -7.90 0.81
C LEU A 4 -4.41 -8.29 0.25
N PHE A 5 -3.97 -7.59 -0.76
CA PHE A 5 -2.64 -7.71 -1.31
C PHE A 5 -1.77 -6.61 -0.71
N VAL A 6 -0.54 -6.96 -0.35
CA VAL A 6 0.45 -6.07 0.25
C VAL A 6 1.70 -6.11 -0.63
N ASP A 7 2.29 -4.95 -0.93
CA ASP A 7 3.51 -4.89 -1.73
C ASP A 7 4.69 -5.55 -1.01
N LEU A 8 5.58 -6.22 -1.75
CA LEU A 8 6.74 -6.91 -1.20
C LEU A 8 7.75 -5.97 -0.52
N HIS A 9 7.75 -4.68 -0.85
CA HIS A 9 8.68 -3.71 -0.28
C HIS A 9 8.16 -3.09 1.03
N GLU A 10 6.95 -3.46 1.45
CA GLU A 10 6.40 -3.00 2.72
C GLU A 10 7.09 -3.66 3.92
N PRO A 11 7.18 -2.97 5.08
CA PRO A 11 7.79 -3.54 6.27
C PRO A 11 7.09 -4.84 6.73
N GLU A 12 7.87 -5.89 6.99
CA GLU A 12 7.37 -7.21 7.40
C GLU A 12 6.39 -7.15 8.59
N ARG A 13 6.68 -6.28 9.56
CA ARG A 13 5.83 -6.07 10.75
C ARG A 13 4.40 -5.61 10.42
N ILE A 14 4.19 -4.96 9.26
CA ILE A 14 2.83 -4.57 8.84
C ILE A 14 1.98 -5.80 8.55
N GLY A 15 2.54 -6.83 7.93
CA GLY A 15 1.86 -8.10 7.70
C GLY A 15 1.37 -8.72 9.01
N GLU A 16 2.23 -8.78 10.03
CA GLU A 16 1.89 -9.29 11.36
C GLU A 16 0.74 -8.51 12.03
N LEU A 17 0.74 -7.19 11.90
CA LEU A 17 -0.31 -6.33 12.45
C LEU A 17 -1.63 -6.51 11.71
N LEU A 18 -1.59 -6.58 10.37
CA LEU A 18 -2.79 -6.76 9.55
C LEU A 18 -3.43 -8.14 9.80
N MET A 19 -2.62 -9.19 10.01
CA MET A 19 -3.11 -10.54 10.30
C MET A 19 -3.99 -10.60 11.55
N GLN A 20 -3.85 -9.66 12.50
CA GLN A 20 -4.71 -9.61 13.70
C GLN A 20 -6.17 -9.28 13.37
N THR A 21 -6.42 -8.65 12.21
CA THR A 21 -7.76 -8.24 11.77
C THR A 21 -8.24 -9.02 10.56
N VAL A 22 -7.33 -9.43 9.68
CA VAL A 22 -7.63 -10.15 8.42
C VAL A 22 -6.67 -11.34 8.20
N PRO A 23 -6.71 -12.37 9.07
CA PRO A 23 -5.69 -13.42 9.15
C PRO A 23 -5.52 -14.26 7.89
N ASP A 24 -6.60 -14.55 7.15
CA ASP A 24 -6.59 -15.54 6.07
C ASP A 24 -6.64 -14.93 4.66
N THR A 25 -6.39 -13.63 4.54
CA THR A 25 -6.66 -12.90 3.29
C THR A 25 -5.51 -12.02 2.82
N ILE A 26 -4.37 -12.07 3.49
CA ILE A 26 -3.18 -11.28 3.13
C ILE A 26 -2.29 -12.07 2.16
N LEU A 27 -1.94 -11.45 1.03
CA LEU A 27 -0.99 -11.98 0.06
C LEU A 27 0.09 -10.93 -0.23
N ASN A 28 1.35 -11.28 0.01
CA ASN A 28 2.49 -10.44 -0.36
C ASN A 28 2.83 -10.66 -1.84
N VAL A 29 2.76 -9.61 -2.65
CA VAL A 29 2.98 -9.66 -4.11
C VAL A 29 3.68 -8.38 -4.61
N ALA A 30 4.29 -8.41 -5.78
CA ALA A 30 5.00 -7.25 -6.36
C ALA A 30 4.01 -6.24 -6.98
N LEU A 31 3.17 -5.60 -6.16
CA LEU A 31 2.12 -4.66 -6.57
C LEU A 31 2.67 -3.48 -7.39
N ASN A 32 3.82 -2.94 -6.98
CA ASN A 32 4.45 -1.82 -7.67
C ASN A 32 4.83 -2.15 -9.12
N SER A 33 5.23 -3.40 -9.41
CA SER A 33 5.54 -3.85 -10.78
C SER A 33 4.30 -3.93 -11.68
N GLU A 34 3.11 -3.98 -11.08
CA GLU A 34 1.82 -3.99 -11.76
C GLU A 34 1.14 -2.60 -11.79
N GLY A 35 1.84 -1.56 -11.32
CA GLY A 35 1.28 -0.20 -11.20
C GLY A 35 0.14 -0.10 -10.19
N LYS A 36 0.17 -0.92 -9.13
CA LYS A 36 -0.76 -0.89 -8.00
C LYS A 36 -0.09 -0.22 -6.80
N ALA A 37 -0.90 0.37 -5.93
CA ALA A 37 -0.42 0.98 -4.68
C ALA A 37 0.08 -0.08 -3.68
N ASP A 38 0.73 0.37 -2.60
CA ASP A 38 1.32 -0.49 -1.56
C ASP A 38 0.33 -1.49 -0.94
N TYR A 39 -0.95 -1.11 -0.85
CA TYR A 39 -2.03 -1.98 -0.45
C TYR A 39 -3.13 -2.01 -1.48
N TRP A 40 -3.54 -3.22 -1.88
CA TRP A 40 -4.64 -3.43 -2.81
C TRP A 40 -5.68 -4.38 -2.23
N TRP A 41 -6.91 -3.93 -2.06
CA TRP A 41 -8.00 -4.72 -1.50
C TRP A 41 -9.05 -5.05 -2.54
N ARG A 42 -9.43 -6.32 -2.61
CA ARG A 42 -10.49 -6.82 -3.47
C ARG A 42 -11.56 -7.51 -2.64
N ASP A 43 -12.79 -7.02 -2.75
CA ASP A 43 -13.94 -7.60 -2.05
C ASP A 43 -14.68 -8.67 -2.89
N ILE A 44 -15.64 -9.34 -2.25
CA ILE A 44 -16.45 -10.41 -2.88
C ILE A 44 -17.35 -9.89 -4.02
N LYS A 45 -17.65 -8.59 -4.03
CA LYS A 45 -18.55 -7.92 -4.97
C LYS A 45 -17.78 -7.20 -6.09
N THR A 46 -16.48 -7.50 -6.24
CA THR A 46 -15.56 -6.92 -7.23
C THR A 46 -15.16 -5.47 -7.02
N PHE A 47 -15.51 -4.85 -5.89
CA PHE A 47 -14.98 -3.55 -5.55
C PHE A 47 -13.49 -3.67 -5.24
N THR A 48 -12.73 -2.73 -5.77
CA THR A 48 -11.30 -2.61 -5.51
C THR A 48 -11.02 -1.29 -4.83
N ARG A 49 -10.15 -1.33 -3.82
CA ARG A 49 -9.62 -0.14 -3.16
C ARG A 49 -8.10 -0.24 -3.12
N GLN A 50 -7.43 0.89 -3.21
CA GLN A 50 -5.97 0.93 -3.09
C GLN A 50 -5.59 2.02 -2.10
N TRP A 51 -4.48 1.81 -1.39
CA TRP A 51 -3.90 2.78 -0.48
C TRP A 51 -2.41 2.81 -0.65
N GLU A 52 -1.88 4.02 -0.76
CA GLU A 52 -0.45 4.30 -0.73
C GLU A 52 -0.04 4.56 0.72
N ARG A 53 1.08 3.99 1.15
CA ARG A 53 1.70 4.26 2.44
C ARG A 53 2.90 5.16 2.25
N LYS A 54 2.75 6.42 2.66
CA LYS A 54 3.88 7.35 2.75
C LYS A 54 4.26 7.62 4.19
N GLN A 55 5.55 7.65 4.47
CA GLN A 55 6.05 8.17 5.73
C GLN A 55 5.90 9.69 5.75
N THR A 56 5.72 10.29 6.93
CA THR A 56 5.54 11.74 7.06
C THR A 56 6.73 12.52 6.46
N GLY A 57 7.96 12.01 6.61
CA GLY A 57 9.14 12.64 6.01
C GLY A 57 9.12 12.62 4.48
N GLU A 58 8.68 11.52 3.87
CA GLU A 58 8.51 11.40 2.41
C GLU A 58 7.40 12.34 1.93
N ALA A 59 6.27 12.37 2.63
CA ALA A 59 5.15 13.25 2.30
C ALA A 59 5.54 14.74 2.39
N ILE A 60 6.40 15.13 3.34
CA ILE A 60 6.93 16.49 3.46
C ILE A 60 7.95 16.78 2.35
N ALA A 61 8.87 15.86 2.08
CA ALA A 61 9.85 16.03 1.01
C ALA A 61 9.18 16.19 -0.37
N ASP A 62 8.09 15.48 -0.61
CA ASP A 62 7.28 15.63 -1.83
C ASP A 62 6.59 17.00 -1.94
N LEU A 63 6.33 17.68 -0.82
CA LEU A 63 5.79 19.05 -0.83
C LEU A 63 6.88 20.06 -1.19
N ASP A 64 8.09 19.91 -0.64
CA ASP A 64 9.22 20.79 -0.94
C ASP A 64 9.75 20.59 -2.37
N ALA A 65 9.64 19.38 -2.91
CA ALA A 65 9.97 19.09 -4.31
C ALA A 65 9.09 19.87 -5.32
N VAL A 66 7.92 20.37 -4.89
CA VAL A 66 7.07 21.27 -5.70
C VAL A 66 7.65 22.68 -5.78
N GLU A 67 8.35 23.16 -4.74
CA GLU A 67 8.97 24.48 -4.75
C GLU A 67 10.24 24.54 -5.62
N GLU A 68 11.07 23.48 -5.63
CA GLU A 68 12.25 23.42 -6.51
C GLU A 68 11.90 23.24 -8.00
N GLN A 69 10.73 22.68 -8.34
CA GLN A 69 10.28 22.55 -9.73
C GLN A 69 9.71 23.84 -10.34
N LEU A 70 9.35 24.84 -9.52
CA LEU A 70 8.75 26.10 -9.97
C LEU A 70 9.75 27.24 -10.18
N ASN A 71 11.05 27.03 -9.90
CA ASN A 71 12.13 27.98 -10.15
C ASN A 71 12.93 27.66 -11.43
#